data_AF-A0A4Q1V9R7-F1
#
_entry.id   AF-A0A4Q1V9R7-F1
#
_cell.length_a   1.000
_cell.length_b   1.000
_cell.length_c   1.000
_cell.angle_alpha   90.00
_cell.angle_beta   90.00
_cell.angle_gamma   90.00
#
_symmetry.space_group_name_H-M   'P 1'
#
loop_
_entity.id
_entity.type
_entity.pdbx_description
1 polymer ?
#
loop_
_entity_poly.entity_id
_entity_poly.type
_entity_poly.pdbx_seq_one_letter_code
_entity_poly.pdbx_strand_id
1 'polypeptide(L)'
;MRVALVVSAGLTFSIATGAVIPFLGPLFAAQFLLGGARPLPLAKAIGMTGLVLVMGQAFIIVTGIFGDRPVQLLSLLGLFFFVCFVLQAQGKGGPAIFLSLVIAVMVPLLDLLHDDLDQSMMAILLQGCLSGVVLSWLAHALLPEPAASEDAPAQPAMASEHPVARALANAVILLLAVTLCLTNSAFSSAIVVPITVASLLLQLDLAASARAAMGLVAINLLGGVLASLAFAFVELRPSLPFLFLTTLLVGLILG
;
A
#
# COMPACT_ATOMS: atom_id res chain seq x y z
N MET A 1 -5.36 5.27 16.82
CA MET A 1 -6.61 6.11 16.79
C MET A 1 -6.82 6.89 15.49
N ARG A 2 -5.94 7.81 15.06
CA ARG A 2 -6.15 8.57 13.79
C ARG A 2 -6.27 7.68 12.57
N VAL A 3 -5.35 6.72 12.45
CA VAL A 3 -5.34 5.74 11.37
C VAL A 3 -6.65 4.95 11.35
N ALA A 4 -7.07 4.39 12.49
CA ALA A 4 -8.34 3.66 12.60
C ALA A 4 -9.56 4.48 12.14
N LEU A 5 -9.67 5.74 12.58
CA LEU A 5 -10.77 6.63 12.20
C LEU A 5 -10.77 6.93 10.70
N VAL A 6 -9.61 7.29 10.16
CA VAL A 6 -9.47 7.64 8.75
C VAL A 6 -9.69 6.43 7.84
N VAL A 7 -9.13 5.27 8.19
CA VAL A 7 -9.31 4.05 7.41
C VAL A 7 -10.77 3.64 7.41
N SER A 8 -11.44 3.68 8.55
CA SER A 8 -12.85 3.29 8.66
C SER A 8 -13.77 4.25 7.92
N ALA A 9 -13.58 5.57 8.11
CA ALA A 9 -14.36 6.60 7.43
C ALA A 9 -14.11 6.58 5.92
N GLY A 10 -12.85 6.51 5.50
CA GLY A 10 -12.45 6.47 4.10
C GLY A 10 -12.96 5.21 3.40
N LEU A 11 -12.86 4.03 4.03
CA LEU A 11 -13.35 2.78 3.45
C LEU A 11 -14.87 2.81 3.30
N THR A 12 -15.57 3.27 4.34
CA THR A 12 -17.04 3.40 4.30
C THR A 12 -17.48 4.38 3.23
N PHE A 13 -16.82 5.53 3.13
CA PHE A 13 -17.11 6.53 2.11
C PHE A 13 -16.86 5.98 0.70
N SER A 14 -15.71 5.35 0.46
CA SER A 14 -15.39 4.76 -0.84
C SER A 14 -16.39 3.68 -1.26
N ILE A 15 -16.86 2.85 -0.32
CA ILE A 15 -17.91 1.86 -0.60
C ILE A 15 -19.25 2.56 -0.88
N ALA A 16 -19.60 3.59 -0.11
CA ALA A 16 -20.83 4.36 -0.32
C ALA A 16 -20.87 5.06 -1.69
N THR A 17 -19.73 5.51 -2.22
CA THR A 17 -19.64 6.14 -3.54
C THR A 17 -19.41 5.13 -4.67
N GLY A 18 -19.37 3.82 -4.39
CA GLY A 18 -19.17 2.79 -5.40
C GLY A 18 -17.79 2.77 -6.04
N ALA A 19 -16.73 3.14 -5.29
CA ALA A 19 -15.36 3.12 -5.80
C ALA A 19 -14.93 1.70 -6.21
N VAL A 20 -14.25 1.58 -7.36
CA VAL A 20 -13.79 0.29 -7.91
C VAL A 20 -12.85 -0.45 -6.93
N ILE A 21 -11.95 0.31 -6.30
CA ILE A 21 -10.97 -0.23 -5.34
C ILE A 21 -11.08 0.59 -4.04
N PRO A 22 -12.07 0.27 -3.19
CA PRO A 22 -12.49 1.17 -2.11
C PRO A 22 -11.46 1.33 -0.99
N PHE A 23 -10.53 0.37 -0.85
CA PHE A 23 -9.48 0.39 0.17
C PHE A 23 -8.26 1.25 -0.22
N LEU A 24 -8.11 1.64 -1.49
CA LEU A 24 -6.88 2.25 -1.99
C LEU A 24 -6.59 3.63 -1.36
N GLY A 25 -7.60 4.49 -1.31
CA GLY A 25 -7.50 5.80 -0.64
C GLY A 25 -7.18 5.68 0.86
N PRO A 26 -7.96 4.90 1.63
CA PRO A 26 -7.67 4.58 3.03
C PRO A 26 -6.27 4.03 3.26
N LEU A 27 -5.79 3.16 2.38
CA LEU A 27 -4.46 2.57 2.45
C LEU A 27 -3.37 3.64 2.32
N PHE A 28 -3.45 4.51 1.30
CA PHE A 28 -2.50 5.61 1.17
C PHE A 28 -2.58 6.59 2.34
N ALA A 29 -3.78 6.91 2.81
CA ALA A 29 -3.95 7.74 3.99
C ALA A 29 -3.25 7.15 5.22
N ALA A 30 -3.44 5.85 5.47
CA ALA A 30 -2.78 5.14 6.56
C ALA A 30 -1.25 5.22 6.43
N GLN A 31 -0.71 4.97 5.24
CA GLN A 31 0.74 5.02 5.00
C GLN A 31 1.31 6.43 5.16
N PHE A 32 0.59 7.47 4.74
CA PHE A 32 1.00 8.86 4.95
C PHE A 32 0.97 9.26 6.43
N LEU A 33 -0.02 8.79 7.18
CA LEU A 33 -0.12 9.02 8.63
C LEU A 33 0.96 8.27 9.42
N LEU A 34 1.30 7.04 9.01
CA LEU A 34 2.39 6.28 9.62
C LEU A 34 3.77 6.86 9.27
N GLY A 35 3.89 7.54 8.12
CA GLY A 35 5.13 8.14 7.65
C GLY A 35 5.56 9.42 8.37
N GLY A 36 4.73 10.01 9.24
CA GLY A 36 5.13 11.16 10.05
C GLY A 36 3.98 11.85 10.78
N ALA A 37 4.33 12.59 11.83
CA ALA A 37 3.39 13.31 12.71
C ALA A 37 2.82 14.63 12.12
N ARG A 38 3.25 15.00 10.90
CA ARG A 38 2.85 16.25 10.25
C ARG A 38 2.08 15.95 8.96
N PRO A 39 1.09 16.80 8.61
CA PRO A 39 0.39 16.67 7.34
C PRO A 39 1.38 16.76 6.19
N LEU A 40 1.12 15.99 5.13
CA LEU A 40 1.97 15.98 3.94
C LEU A 40 1.99 17.39 3.34
N PRO A 41 3.16 18.03 3.15
CA PRO A 41 3.22 19.36 2.55
C PRO A 41 2.68 19.32 1.12
N LEU A 42 2.00 20.38 0.71
CA LEU A 42 1.34 20.46 -0.60
C LEU A 42 2.28 20.12 -1.77
N ALA A 43 3.54 20.56 -1.69
CA ALA A 43 4.56 20.22 -2.68
C ALA A 43 4.82 18.71 -2.81
N LYS A 44 4.84 17.97 -1.68
CA LYS A 44 4.97 16.50 -1.70
C LYS A 44 3.69 15.85 -2.23
N ALA A 45 2.51 16.36 -1.89
CA ALA A 45 1.25 15.85 -2.46
C ALA A 45 1.20 16.00 -3.99
N ILE A 46 1.60 17.16 -4.51
CA ILE A 46 1.75 17.41 -5.95
C ILE A 46 2.79 16.47 -6.55
N GLY A 47 3.95 16.30 -5.88
CA GLY A 47 4.99 15.37 -6.32
C GLY A 47 4.50 13.92 -6.41
N MET A 48 3.75 13.45 -5.41
CA MET A 48 3.15 12.10 -5.41
C MET A 48 2.11 11.95 -6.52
N THR A 49 1.32 12.98 -6.77
CA THR A 49 0.36 13.00 -7.89
C THR A 49 1.08 12.93 -9.24
N GLY A 50 2.13 13.72 -9.42
CA GLY A 50 2.98 13.67 -10.61
C GLY A 50 3.65 12.30 -10.79
N LEU A 51 4.06 11.67 -9.68
CA LEU A 51 4.62 10.32 -9.68
C LEU A 51 3.60 9.29 -10.19
N VAL A 52 2.35 9.35 -9.72
CA VAL A 52 1.26 8.48 -10.22
C VAL A 52 1.12 8.62 -11.74
N LEU A 53 1.09 9.85 -12.26
CA LEU A 53 0.92 10.09 -13.69
C LEU A 53 2.12 9.57 -14.50
N VAL A 54 3.34 9.93 -14.11
CA VAL A 54 4.55 9.56 -14.87
C VAL A 54 4.80 8.07 -14.80
N MET A 55 4.78 7.48 -13.61
CA MET A 55 5.01 6.04 -13.45
C MET A 55 3.86 5.21 -13.98
N GLY A 56 2.61 5.63 -13.75
CA GLY A 56 1.43 4.94 -14.27
C GLY A 56 1.52 4.82 -15.79
N GLN A 57 1.82 5.93 -16.48
CA GLN A 57 2.00 5.93 -17.92
C GLN A 57 3.21 5.10 -18.38
N ALA A 58 4.33 5.18 -17.66
CA ALA A 58 5.50 4.35 -17.99
C ALA A 58 5.17 2.85 -17.90
N PHE A 59 4.46 2.42 -16.85
CA PHE A 59 4.07 1.02 -16.67
C PHE A 59 2.99 0.57 -17.66
N ILE A 60 2.07 1.46 -18.05
CA ILE A 60 1.13 1.20 -19.14
C ILE A 60 1.87 0.90 -20.45
N ILE A 61 2.85 1.74 -20.81
CA ILE A 61 3.64 1.53 -22.03
C ILE A 61 4.46 0.24 -21.94
N VAL A 62 5.08 -0.02 -20.78
CA VAL A 62 5.84 -1.25 -20.54
C VAL A 62 4.95 -2.48 -20.69
N THR A 63 3.79 -2.51 -20.04
CA THR A 63 2.89 -3.66 -20.12
C THR A 63 2.33 -3.82 -21.54
N GLY A 64 1.99 -2.73 -22.22
CA GLY A 64 1.57 -2.80 -23.63
C GLY A 64 2.64 -3.33 -24.59
N ILE A 65 3.93 -3.11 -24.32
CA ILE A 65 5.05 -3.61 -25.17
C ILE A 65 5.45 -5.04 -24.80
N PHE A 66 5.41 -5.39 -23.52
CA PHE A 66 5.94 -6.64 -22.97
C PHE A 66 4.88 -7.60 -22.44
N GLY A 67 3.59 -7.29 -22.56
CA GLY A 67 2.47 -8.10 -22.03
C GLY A 67 2.46 -9.52 -22.56
N ASP A 68 2.68 -9.70 -23.87
CA ASP A 68 2.81 -11.02 -24.52
C ASP A 68 4.12 -11.75 -24.16
N ARG A 69 5.02 -11.10 -23.42
CA ARG A 69 6.38 -11.54 -23.13
C ARG A 69 6.59 -11.57 -21.61
N PRO A 70 5.98 -12.54 -20.91
CA PRO A 70 5.89 -12.55 -19.45
C PRO A 70 7.27 -12.58 -18.77
N VAL A 71 8.26 -13.28 -19.35
CA VAL A 71 9.61 -13.33 -18.80
C VAL A 71 10.28 -11.95 -18.81
N GLN A 72 10.11 -11.20 -19.91
CA GLN A 72 10.67 -9.86 -20.08
C GLN A 72 10.00 -8.85 -19.16
N LEU A 73 8.66 -8.89 -19.08
CA LEU A 73 7.89 -8.04 -18.18
C LEU A 73 8.26 -8.30 -16.71
N LEU A 74 8.29 -9.57 -16.29
CA LEU A 74 8.66 -9.95 -14.92
C LEU A 74 10.11 -9.58 -14.59
N SER A 75 11.04 -9.69 -15.55
CA SER A 75 12.43 -9.26 -15.36
C SER A 75 12.53 -7.75 -15.15
N LEU A 76 11.80 -6.96 -15.94
CA LEU A 76 11.78 -5.50 -15.79
C LEU A 76 11.13 -5.08 -14.46
N LEU A 77 10.05 -5.75 -14.09
CA LEU A 77 9.35 -5.52 -12.83
C LEU A 77 10.23 -5.90 -11.62
N GLY A 78 10.92 -7.04 -11.69
CA GLY A 78 11.89 -7.47 -10.69
C GLY A 78 13.04 -6.48 -10.52
N LEU A 79 13.59 -5.98 -11.63
CA LEU A 79 14.61 -4.93 -11.61
C LEU A 79 14.09 -3.65 -10.96
N PHE A 80 12.87 -3.24 -11.31
CA PHE A 80 12.24 -2.06 -10.72
C PHE A 80 12.01 -2.20 -9.21
N PHE A 81 11.50 -3.35 -8.76
CA PHE A 81 11.33 -3.66 -7.33
C PHE A 81 12.67 -3.63 -6.61
N PHE A 82 13.71 -4.22 -7.19
CA PHE A 82 15.05 -4.20 -6.64
C PHE A 82 15.57 -2.78 -6.45
N VAL A 83 15.45 -1.90 -7.45
CA VAL A 83 15.85 -0.48 -7.33
C VAL A 83 15.07 0.21 -6.21
N CYS A 84 13.76 -0.02 -6.11
CA CYS A 84 12.93 0.54 -5.03
C CYS A 84 13.41 0.10 -3.65
N PHE A 85 13.67 -1.19 -3.45
CA PHE A 85 14.16 -1.70 -2.16
C PHE A 85 15.59 -1.25 -1.85
N VAL A 86 16.46 -1.07 -2.85
CA VAL A 86 17.79 -0.48 -2.65
C VAL A 86 17.68 0.98 -2.21
N LEU A 87 16.81 1.78 -2.84
CA LEU A 87 16.58 3.17 -2.44
C LEU A 87 16.01 3.25 -1.01
N GLN A 88 15.10 2.32 -0.66
CA GLN A 88 14.55 2.22 0.69
C GLN A 88 15.63 1.91 1.72
N ALA A 89 16.50 0.93 1.44
CA ALA A 89 17.61 0.55 2.32
C ALA A 89 18.63 1.68 2.49
N GLN A 90 18.73 2.60 1.52
CA GLN A 90 19.53 3.82 1.63
C GLN A 90 18.83 4.95 2.40
N GLY A 91 17.62 4.74 2.92
CA GLY A 91 16.80 5.76 3.56
C GLY A 91 16.29 6.84 2.60
N LYS A 92 16.37 6.61 1.28
CA LYS A 92 15.90 7.54 0.24
C LYS A 92 14.46 7.20 -0.14
N GLY A 93 13.70 8.17 -0.63
CA GLY A 93 12.40 7.93 -1.28
C GLY A 93 11.16 7.97 -0.39
N GLY A 94 11.25 7.62 0.91
CA GLY A 94 10.14 7.77 1.85
C GLY A 94 8.80 7.19 1.33
N PRO A 95 7.65 7.88 1.51
CA PRO A 95 6.34 7.41 1.04
C PRO A 95 6.25 7.16 -0.48
N ALA A 96 7.14 7.78 -1.27
CA ALA A 96 7.16 7.60 -2.72
C ALA A 96 7.52 6.16 -3.11
N ILE A 97 8.33 5.45 -2.33
CA ILE A 97 8.69 4.06 -2.63
C ILE A 97 7.47 3.15 -2.53
N PHE A 98 6.69 3.28 -1.47
CA PHE A 98 5.45 2.51 -1.33
C PHE A 98 4.51 2.77 -2.50
N LEU A 99 4.29 4.05 -2.84
CA LEU A 99 3.44 4.43 -3.98
C LEU A 99 3.98 3.84 -5.31
N SER A 100 5.28 3.94 -5.55
CA SER A 100 5.96 3.38 -6.72
C SER A 100 5.74 1.87 -6.84
N LEU A 101 5.89 1.12 -5.74
CA LEU A 101 5.66 -0.32 -5.71
C LEU A 101 4.18 -0.65 -5.96
N VAL A 102 3.24 0.10 -5.38
CA VAL A 102 1.81 -0.08 -5.62
C VAL A 102 1.48 0.16 -7.09
N ILE A 103 1.98 1.22 -7.71
CA ILE A 103 1.77 1.49 -9.15
C ILE A 103 2.33 0.35 -10.01
N ALA A 104 3.58 -0.05 -9.74
CA ALA A 104 4.27 -1.11 -10.50
C ALA A 104 3.61 -2.48 -10.34
N VAL A 105 2.92 -2.74 -9.22
CA VAL A 105 2.10 -3.94 -9.03
C VAL A 105 0.76 -3.79 -9.72
N MET A 106 0.00 -2.73 -9.43
CA MET A 106 -1.39 -2.61 -9.83
C MET A 106 -1.56 -2.42 -11.33
N VAL A 107 -0.71 -1.61 -11.96
CA VAL A 107 -0.86 -1.30 -13.39
C VAL A 107 -0.71 -2.57 -14.25
N PRO A 108 0.38 -3.35 -14.15
CA PRO A 108 0.49 -4.57 -14.94
C PRO A 108 -0.57 -5.61 -14.58
N LEU A 109 -0.91 -5.79 -13.29
CA LEU A 109 -1.93 -6.75 -12.87
C LEU A 109 -3.31 -6.43 -13.47
N LEU A 110 -3.76 -5.18 -13.38
CA LEU A 110 -5.08 -4.83 -13.87
C LEU A 110 -5.14 -4.82 -15.40
N ASP A 111 -4.07 -4.37 -16.07
CA ASP A 111 -3.95 -4.37 -17.53
C ASP A 111 -4.01 -5.80 -18.10
N LEU A 112 -3.16 -6.70 -17.60
CA LEU A 112 -3.11 -8.10 -18.05
C LEU A 112 -4.34 -8.94 -17.69
N LEU A 113 -5.09 -8.55 -16.65
CA LEU A 113 -6.26 -9.31 -16.19
C LEU A 113 -7.57 -8.88 -16.83
N HIS A 114 -7.67 -7.64 -17.30
CA HIS A 114 -8.94 -7.09 -17.78
C HIS A 114 -8.92 -6.71 -19.27
N ASP A 115 -7.76 -6.71 -19.95
CA ASP A 115 -7.54 -6.37 -21.38
C ASP A 115 -8.11 -5.01 -21.85
N ASP A 116 -8.93 -4.34 -21.04
CA ASP A 116 -9.50 -3.01 -21.24
C ASP A 116 -8.73 -2.02 -20.38
N LEU A 117 -7.62 -1.55 -20.95
CA LEU A 117 -6.81 -0.48 -20.41
C LEU A 117 -7.50 0.87 -20.60
N ASP A 118 -8.68 1.02 -20.02
CA ASP A 118 -9.38 2.28 -20.09
C ASP A 118 -8.67 3.33 -19.22
N GLN A 119 -8.81 4.58 -19.64
CA GLN A 119 -8.46 5.83 -18.92
C GLN A 119 -8.90 5.81 -17.42
N SER A 120 -9.80 4.88 -17.08
CA SER A 120 -10.26 4.49 -15.75
C SER A 120 -9.15 4.07 -14.77
N MET A 121 -8.11 3.33 -15.17
CA MET A 121 -7.11 2.85 -14.19
C MET A 121 -6.24 3.97 -13.61
N MET A 122 -5.74 4.87 -14.47
CA MET A 122 -5.05 6.06 -13.99
C MET A 122 -5.94 6.90 -13.10
N ALA A 123 -7.24 7.02 -13.43
CA ALA A 123 -8.20 7.72 -12.61
C ALA A 123 -8.38 7.04 -11.24
N ILE A 124 -8.42 5.70 -11.16
CA ILE A 124 -8.49 4.95 -9.91
C ILE A 124 -7.26 5.20 -9.03
N LEU A 125 -6.05 5.10 -9.59
CA LEU A 125 -4.80 5.36 -8.85
C LEU A 125 -4.70 6.81 -8.40
N LEU A 126 -5.07 7.75 -9.27
CA LEU A 126 -5.07 9.18 -8.97
C LEU A 126 -6.10 9.52 -7.89
N GLN A 127 -7.31 9.00 -8.00
CA GLN A 127 -8.36 9.16 -7.00
C GLN A 127 -7.94 8.53 -5.67
N GLY A 128 -7.33 7.35 -5.69
CA GLY A 128 -6.74 6.72 -4.50
C GLY A 128 -5.69 7.62 -3.85
N CYS A 129 -4.74 8.13 -4.61
CA CYS A 129 -3.68 9.00 -4.09
C CYS A 129 -4.25 10.31 -3.51
N LEU A 130 -5.11 11.00 -4.26
CA LEU A 130 -5.71 12.27 -3.84
C LEU A 130 -6.62 12.09 -2.61
N SER A 131 -7.46 11.06 -2.61
CA SER A 131 -8.28 10.73 -1.43
C SER A 131 -7.40 10.39 -0.24
N GLY A 132 -6.30 9.66 -0.42
CA GLY A 132 -5.31 9.40 0.61
C GLY A 132 -4.71 10.67 1.21
N VAL A 133 -4.32 11.63 0.37
CA VAL A 133 -3.81 12.94 0.82
C VAL A 133 -4.88 13.70 1.60
N VAL A 134 -6.09 13.85 1.04
CA VAL A 134 -7.20 14.58 1.68
C VAL A 134 -7.57 13.96 3.02
N LEU A 135 -7.71 12.64 3.07
CA LEU A 135 -8.00 11.89 4.28
C LEU A 135 -6.89 12.06 5.34
N SER A 136 -5.62 12.07 4.92
CA SER A 136 -4.49 12.30 5.83
C SER A 136 -4.49 13.72 6.42
N TRP A 137 -4.86 14.74 5.62
CA TRP A 137 -5.01 16.12 6.11
C TRP A 137 -6.19 16.27 7.06
N LEU A 138 -7.34 15.65 6.73
CA LEU A 138 -8.50 15.62 7.62
C LEU A 138 -8.17 14.97 8.96
N ALA A 139 -7.36 13.90 8.98
CA ALA A 139 -6.90 13.27 10.21
C ALA A 139 -6.15 14.26 11.13
N HIS A 140 -5.20 14.99 10.55
CA HIS A 140 -4.38 15.96 11.29
C HIS A 140 -5.19 17.18 11.74
N ALA A 141 -6.22 17.56 10.97
CA ALA A 141 -7.11 18.66 11.31
C ALA A 141 -8.09 18.28 12.44
N LEU A 142 -8.66 17.07 12.40
CA LEU A 142 -9.64 16.60 13.39
C LEU A 142 -9.00 16.20 14.71
N LEU A 143 -7.83 15.56 14.65
CA LEU A 143 -7.05 15.19 15.82
C LEU A 143 -5.66 15.80 15.63
N PRO A 144 -5.37 17.01 16.13
CA PRO A 144 -4.02 17.57 16.11
C PRO A 144 -3.14 16.98 17.23
N GLU A 145 -1.85 16.74 16.95
CA GLU A 145 -0.90 16.23 17.96
C GLU A 145 -0.36 17.44 18.73
N PRO A 146 -0.20 17.38 20.06
CA PRO A 146 0.49 18.44 20.79
C PRO A 146 1.90 18.62 20.21
N ALA A 147 2.32 19.88 20.00
CA ALA A 147 3.63 20.23 19.42
C ALA A 147 4.84 19.65 20.18
N ALA A 148 4.66 19.10 21.39
CA ALA A 148 5.72 18.59 22.25
C ALA A 148 6.34 17.24 21.82
N SER A 149 5.83 16.55 20.80
CA SER A 149 6.44 15.31 20.27
C SER A 149 7.45 15.58 19.15
N GLU A 150 7.99 16.79 19.07
CA GLU A 150 8.70 17.32 17.90
C GLU A 150 10.03 16.65 17.54
N ASP A 151 10.66 15.87 18.43
CA ASP A 151 11.98 15.28 18.16
C ASP A 151 12.09 13.88 18.77
N ALA A 152 11.29 12.92 18.29
CA ALA A 152 11.79 11.55 18.27
C ALA A 152 12.65 11.44 17.00
N PRO A 153 14.00 11.36 17.10
CA PRO A 153 14.82 11.09 15.94
C PRO A 153 14.27 9.81 15.31
N ALA A 154 14.03 9.83 14.00
CA ALA A 154 13.74 8.60 13.27
C ALA A 154 14.81 7.59 13.70
N GLN A 155 14.39 6.54 14.40
CA GLN A 155 15.29 5.59 15.01
C GLN A 155 16.23 5.13 13.89
N PRO A 156 17.56 5.34 14.02
CA PRO A 156 18.47 5.08 12.92
C PRO A 156 18.22 3.64 12.47
N ALA A 157 17.77 3.47 11.23
CA ALA A 157 17.60 2.16 10.65
C ALA A 157 18.93 1.46 10.86
N MET A 158 18.95 0.41 11.70
CA MET A 158 20.16 -0.35 11.94
C MET A 158 20.65 -0.77 10.56
N ALA A 159 21.82 -0.26 10.18
CA ALA A 159 22.40 -0.54 8.88
C ALA A 159 22.49 -2.06 8.76
N SER A 160 21.65 -2.63 7.90
CA SER A 160 21.71 -4.05 7.59
C SER A 160 23.12 -4.37 7.10
N GLU A 161 23.75 -5.41 7.63
CA GLU A 161 25.12 -5.80 7.24
C GLU A 161 25.23 -6.07 5.73
N HIS A 162 24.10 -6.39 5.06
CA HIS A 162 24.02 -6.60 3.61
C HIS A 162 22.75 -5.97 2.99
N PRO A 163 22.72 -4.64 2.76
CA PRO A 163 21.51 -3.95 2.29
C PRO A 163 21.10 -4.37 0.87
N VAL A 164 22.07 -4.69 0.01
CA VAL A 164 21.81 -5.09 -1.38
C VAL A 164 21.24 -6.50 -1.48
N ALA A 165 21.80 -7.47 -0.72
CA ALA A 165 21.30 -8.84 -0.71
C ALA A 165 19.86 -8.92 -0.17
N ARG A 166 19.55 -8.10 0.85
CA ARG A 166 18.20 -7.98 1.39
C ARG A 166 17.23 -7.34 0.40
N ALA A 167 17.64 -6.27 -0.28
CA ALA A 167 16.83 -5.65 -1.32
C ALA A 167 16.52 -6.63 -2.46
N LEU A 168 17.48 -7.47 -2.84
CA LEU A 168 17.27 -8.55 -3.81
C LEU A 168 16.25 -9.58 -3.32
N ALA A 169 16.39 -10.05 -2.07
CA ALA A 169 15.43 -10.99 -1.48
C ALA A 169 14.02 -10.41 -1.45
N ASN A 170 13.86 -9.14 -1.01
CA ASN A 170 12.56 -8.47 -1.00
C ASN A 170 11.98 -8.33 -2.41
N ALA A 171 12.80 -7.97 -3.41
CA ALA A 171 12.36 -7.87 -4.80
C ALA A 171 11.88 -9.23 -5.33
N VAL A 172 12.61 -10.32 -5.04
CA VAL A 172 12.23 -11.68 -5.43
C VAL A 172 10.93 -12.11 -4.75
N ILE A 173 10.75 -11.83 -3.46
CA ILE A 173 9.51 -12.17 -2.73
C ILE A 173 8.31 -11.43 -3.33
N LEU A 174 8.45 -10.13 -3.61
CA LEU A 174 7.38 -9.35 -4.23
C LEU A 174 7.09 -9.82 -5.66
N LEU A 175 8.13 -10.11 -6.45
CA LEU A 175 7.99 -10.63 -7.81
C LEU A 175 7.26 -11.99 -7.82
N LEU A 176 7.57 -12.88 -6.87
CA LEU A 176 6.88 -14.16 -6.70
C LEU A 176 5.39 -13.95 -6.39
N ALA A 177 5.05 -13.00 -5.50
CA ALA A 177 3.67 -12.68 -5.17
C ALA A 177 2.90 -12.16 -6.39
N VAL A 178 3.50 -11.26 -7.18
CA VAL A 178 2.89 -10.78 -8.44
C VAL A 178 2.73 -11.91 -9.44
N THR A 179 3.77 -12.72 -9.64
CA THR A 179 3.73 -13.87 -10.57
C THR A 179 2.63 -14.85 -10.18
N LEU A 180 2.46 -15.13 -8.89
CA LEU A 180 1.40 -15.99 -8.38
C LEU A 180 0.01 -15.42 -8.69
N CYS A 181 -0.19 -14.10 -8.54
CA CYS A 181 -1.47 -13.46 -8.86
C CYS A 181 -1.76 -13.44 -10.37
N LEU A 182 -0.73 -13.34 -11.22
CA LEU A 182 -0.87 -13.38 -12.68
C LEU A 182 -1.10 -14.80 -13.22
N THR A 183 -0.53 -15.82 -12.58
CA THR A 183 -0.58 -17.21 -13.06
C THR A 183 -1.76 -18.00 -12.51
N ASN A 184 -2.36 -17.57 -11.41
CA ASN A 184 -3.45 -18.28 -10.76
C ASN A 184 -4.72 -17.43 -10.72
N SER A 185 -5.75 -17.88 -11.45
CA SER A 185 -7.04 -17.21 -11.55
C SER A 185 -7.76 -17.05 -10.19
N ALA A 186 -7.51 -17.93 -9.22
CA ALA A 186 -8.06 -17.77 -7.87
C ALA A 186 -7.50 -16.54 -7.12
N PHE A 187 -6.34 -16.01 -7.54
CA PHE A 187 -5.71 -14.83 -6.97
C PHE A 187 -5.76 -13.60 -7.88
N SER A 188 -6.38 -13.73 -9.05
CA SER A 188 -6.52 -12.62 -10.02
C SER A 188 -7.27 -11.42 -9.42
N SER A 189 -8.29 -11.65 -8.60
CA SER A 189 -9.00 -10.58 -7.86
C SER A 189 -8.30 -10.14 -6.56
N ALA A 190 -7.20 -10.80 -6.18
CA ALA A 190 -6.52 -10.60 -4.90
C ALA A 190 -5.40 -9.57 -4.98
N ILE A 191 -5.61 -8.45 -5.68
CA ILE A 191 -4.63 -7.36 -5.85
C ILE A 191 -4.10 -6.80 -4.52
N VAL A 192 -4.86 -6.96 -3.44
CA VAL A 192 -4.48 -6.63 -2.06
C VAL A 192 -3.26 -7.44 -1.59
N VAL A 193 -3.08 -8.68 -2.06
CA VAL A 193 -1.99 -9.57 -1.64
C VAL A 193 -0.61 -9.00 -1.98
N PRO A 194 -0.26 -8.72 -3.26
CA PRO A 194 1.06 -8.16 -3.58
C PRO A 194 1.28 -6.77 -2.98
N ILE A 195 0.22 -5.97 -2.81
CA ILE A 195 0.30 -4.68 -2.10
C ILE A 195 0.65 -4.87 -0.62
N THR A 196 0.02 -5.84 0.04
CA THR A 196 0.32 -6.19 1.43
C THR A 196 1.74 -6.71 1.56
N VAL A 197 2.18 -7.60 0.67
CA VAL A 197 3.56 -8.09 0.62
C VAL A 197 4.54 -6.91 0.48
N ALA A 198 4.29 -5.96 -0.44
CA ALA A 198 5.12 -4.77 -0.58
C ALA A 198 5.17 -3.95 0.72
N SER A 199 4.02 -3.68 1.36
CA SER A 199 3.96 -2.96 2.64
C SER A 199 4.76 -3.66 3.74
N LEU A 200 4.62 -4.99 3.86
CA LEU A 200 5.32 -5.77 4.88
C LEU A 200 6.83 -5.79 4.65
N LEU A 201 7.28 -5.93 3.40
CA LEU A 201 8.71 -5.93 3.06
C LEU A 201 9.38 -4.58 3.36
N LEU A 202 8.65 -3.47 3.18
CA LEU A 202 9.13 -2.13 3.58
C LEU A 202 9.22 -1.98 5.11
N GLN A 203 8.30 -2.60 5.87
CA GLN A 203 8.29 -2.55 7.33
C GLN A 203 9.32 -3.48 7.98
N LEU A 204 9.54 -4.66 7.41
CA LEU A 204 10.51 -5.63 7.92
C LEU A 204 11.93 -5.07 7.91
N ASP A 205 12.25 -4.18 6.95
CA ASP A 205 13.58 -3.56 6.88
C ASP A 205 13.94 -2.79 8.15
N LEU A 206 12.95 -2.12 8.75
CA LEU A 206 13.06 -1.35 9.99
C LEU A 206 13.24 -2.22 11.25
N ALA A 207 12.86 -3.51 11.18
CA ALA A 207 12.74 -4.39 12.35
C ALA A 207 13.70 -5.60 12.28
N ALA A 208 15.00 -5.38 12.09
CA ALA A 208 16.05 -6.34 11.70
C ALA A 208 16.27 -7.63 12.55
N SER A 209 15.34 -8.06 13.41
CA SER A 209 15.41 -9.30 14.19
C SER A 209 14.49 -10.40 13.64
N ALA A 210 14.96 -11.65 13.63
CA ALA A 210 14.15 -12.84 13.33
C ALA A 210 12.88 -12.94 14.20
N ARG A 211 12.94 -12.44 15.44
CA ARG A 211 11.79 -12.39 16.35
C ARG A 211 10.71 -11.42 15.86
N ALA A 212 11.12 -10.29 15.28
CA ALA A 212 10.20 -9.33 14.69
C ALA A 212 9.56 -9.88 13.40
N ALA A 213 10.33 -10.63 12.58
CA ALA A 213 9.77 -11.32 11.43
C ALA A 213 8.71 -12.35 11.82
N MET A 214 8.97 -13.18 12.84
CA MET A 214 7.97 -14.13 13.36
C MET A 214 6.75 -13.42 13.96
N GLY A 215 6.96 -12.34 14.70
CA GLY A 215 5.88 -11.51 15.23
C GLY A 215 5.00 -10.92 14.12
N LEU A 216 5.62 -10.46 13.04
CA LEU A 216 4.92 -9.89 11.88
C LEU A 216 4.10 -10.96 11.13
N VAL A 217 4.63 -12.19 10.99
CA VAL A 217 3.85 -13.32 10.46
C VAL A 217 2.66 -13.64 11.36
N ALA A 218 2.87 -13.75 12.68
CA ALA A 218 1.80 -14.05 13.64
C ALA A 218 0.70 -12.98 13.64
N ILE A 219 1.08 -11.69 13.64
CA ILE A 219 0.13 -10.57 13.62
C ILE A 219 -0.62 -10.50 12.29
N ASN A 220 0.02 -10.77 11.15
CA ASN A 220 -0.69 -10.82 9.86
C ASN A 220 -1.68 -11.98 9.79
N LEU A 221 -1.31 -13.16 10.32
CA LEU A 221 -2.22 -14.31 10.35
C LEU A 221 -3.43 -14.03 11.24
N LEU A 222 -3.20 -13.51 12.45
CA LEU A 222 -4.26 -13.09 13.36
C LEU A 222 -5.11 -11.97 12.76
N GLY A 223 -4.49 -11.00 12.08
CA GLY A 223 -5.15 -9.92 11.37
C GLY A 223 -6.06 -10.45 10.26
N GLY A 224 -5.62 -11.44 9.49
CA GLY A 224 -6.43 -12.11 8.48
C GLY A 224 -7.63 -12.85 9.07
N VAL A 225 -7.43 -13.61 10.16
CA VAL A 225 -8.53 -14.28 10.86
C VAL A 225 -9.53 -13.27 11.41
N LEU A 226 -9.05 -12.20 12.05
CA LEU A 226 -9.90 -11.16 12.61
C LEU A 226 -10.65 -10.39 11.50
N ALA A 227 -10.01 -10.11 10.37
CA ALA A 227 -10.65 -9.49 9.22
C ALA A 227 -11.76 -10.37 8.63
N SER A 228 -11.53 -11.69 8.53
CA SER A 228 -12.56 -12.65 8.10
C SER A 228 -13.74 -12.70 9.07
N LEU A 229 -13.47 -12.69 10.38
CA LEU A 229 -14.54 -12.64 11.39
C LEU A 229 -15.31 -11.31 11.35
N ALA A 230 -14.61 -10.19 11.18
CA ALA A 230 -15.21 -8.87 11.05
C ALA A 230 -16.08 -8.78 9.79
N PHE A 231 -15.60 -9.35 8.67
CA PHE A 231 -16.37 -9.44 7.42
C PHE A 231 -17.63 -10.28 7.60
N ALA A 232 -17.51 -11.50 8.17
CA ALA A 232 -18.66 -12.34 8.48
C ALA A 232 -19.66 -11.67 9.43
N PHE A 233 -19.15 -10.88 10.39
CA PHE A 233 -20.00 -10.09 11.28
C PHE A 233 -20.77 -9.03 10.49
N VAL A 234 -20.12 -8.26 9.61
CA VAL A 234 -20.77 -7.25 8.74
C VAL A 234 -21.83 -7.88 7.83
N GLU A 235 -21.59 -9.09 7.33
CA GLU A 235 -22.57 -9.83 6.51
C GLU A 235 -23.88 -10.15 7.24
N LEU A 236 -23.88 -10.23 8.59
CA LEU A 236 -25.12 -10.43 9.36
C LEU A 236 -26.09 -9.26 9.21
N ARG A 237 -25.57 -8.04 8.98
CA ARG A 237 -26.38 -6.84 8.72
C ARG A 237 -25.63 -5.90 7.77
N PRO A 238 -25.71 -6.15 6.45
CA PRO A 238 -25.00 -5.35 5.46
C PRO A 238 -25.52 -3.91 5.47
N SER A 239 -24.78 -2.99 6.10
CA SER A 239 -25.11 -1.57 6.15
C SER A 239 -23.85 -0.74 6.36
N LEU A 240 -23.78 0.43 5.71
CA LEU A 240 -22.65 1.36 5.83
C LEU A 240 -22.29 1.73 7.28
N PRO A 241 -23.24 2.10 8.17
CA PRO A 241 -22.88 2.43 9.55
C PRO A 241 -22.31 1.21 10.30
N PHE A 242 -22.79 0.01 9.99
CA PHE A 242 -22.30 -1.19 10.64
C PHE A 242 -20.89 -1.55 10.18
N LEU A 243 -20.62 -1.44 8.87
CA LEU A 243 -19.25 -1.53 8.33
C LEU A 243 -18.33 -0.53 9.03
N PHE A 244 -18.72 0.75 9.09
CA PHE A 244 -17.92 1.80 9.74
C PHE A 244 -17.60 1.45 11.19
N LEU A 245 -18.60 1.07 11.98
CA LEU A 245 -18.43 0.74 13.40
C LEU A 245 -17.55 -0.49 13.59
N THR A 246 -17.73 -1.54 12.77
CA THR A 246 -16.91 -2.75 12.85
C THR A 246 -15.45 -2.46 12.48
N THR A 247 -15.20 -1.77 11.36
CA THR A 247 -13.83 -1.39 10.96
C THR A 247 -13.18 -0.48 12.00
N LEU A 248 -13.93 0.47 12.55
CA LEU A 248 -13.43 1.39 13.58
C LEU A 248 -13.08 0.64 14.87
N LEU A 249 -13.97 -0.24 15.33
CA LEU A 249 -13.76 -1.03 16.52
C LEU A 249 -12.52 -1.92 16.39
N VAL A 250 -12.39 -2.65 15.28
CA VAL A 250 -11.22 -3.50 15.01
C VAL A 250 -9.95 -2.65 14.95
N GLY A 251 -9.98 -1.53 14.23
CA GLY A 251 -8.83 -0.62 14.14
C GLY A 251 -8.41 -0.06 15.51
N LEU A 252 -9.37 0.25 16.39
CA LEU A 252 -9.09 0.73 17.75
C LEU A 252 -8.53 -0.37 18.67
N ILE A 253 -8.99 -1.61 18.52
CA ILE A 253 -8.47 -2.76 19.29
C ILE A 253 -7.02 -3.06 18.92
N LEU A 254 -6.68 -2.94 17.63
CA LEU A 254 -5.35 -3.26 17.12
C LEU A 254 -4.33 -2.13 17.25
N GLY A 255 -4.78 -0.86 17.30
CA GLY A 255 -3.95 0.33 17.53
C GLY A 255 -3.71 1.20 16.30
#